data_AF-A0A424ML10-F1
#
_entry.id   AF-A0A424ML10-F1
#
_cell.length_a   1.000
_cell.length_b   1.000
_cell.length_c   1.000
_cell.angle_alpha   90.00
_cell.angle_beta   90.00
_cell.angle_gamma   90.00
#
_symmetry.space_group_name_H-M   'P 1'
#
loop_
_entity.id
_entity.type
_entity.pdbx_description
1 polymer ?
#
loop_
_entity_poly.entity_id
_entity_poly.type
_entity_poly.pdbx_seq_one_letter_code
_entity_poly.pdbx_strand_id
1 'polypeptide(L)'
;MRELIKYFLGIIIILTIVYTIFISYNVFVFINSAESKITIKDYSENMEQMTAEREALEELFNSENLKNSSNNINLNFDGTPMTWVLKVEKAILQTSYEELENEFLKNSFISFEDSDFIFIGPYIDRSQLLLAQEFLNEKYGKDLGVIEKWQI
;
A
#
# COMPACT_ATOMS: atom_id res chain seq x y z
N MET A 1 -61.09 16.23 19.09
CA MET A 1 -59.93 15.96 19.99
C MET A 1 -59.91 14.55 20.54
N ARG A 2 -60.95 14.07 21.25
CA ARG A 2 -60.95 12.74 21.89
C ARG A 2 -60.77 11.54 20.93
N GLU A 3 -61.31 11.61 19.72
CA GLU A 3 -61.12 10.55 18.71
C GLU A 3 -59.73 10.57 18.09
N LEU A 4 -59.19 11.76 17.78
CA LEU A 4 -57.81 11.92 17.32
C LEU A 4 -56.80 11.34 18.32
N ILE A 5 -57.01 11.57 19.63
CA ILE A 5 -56.16 11.02 20.69
C ILE A 5 -56.24 9.49 20.71
N LYS A 6 -57.43 8.89 20.50
CA LYS A 6 -57.58 7.43 20.44
C LYS A 6 -56.87 6.82 19.22
N TYR A 7 -57.01 7.43 18.05
CA TYR A 7 -56.33 6.94 16.84
C TYR A 7 -54.80 7.08 16.98
N PHE A 8 -54.32 8.19 17.53
CA PHE A 8 -52.90 8.40 17.79
C PHE A 8 -52.34 7.39 18.79
N LEU A 9 -53.06 7.10 19.87
CA LEU A 9 -52.68 6.08 20.85
C LEU A 9 -52.62 4.69 20.21
N GLY A 10 -53.59 4.35 19.36
CA GLY A 10 -53.59 3.09 18.62
C GLY A 10 -52.39 2.93 17.68
N ILE A 11 -52.00 4.00 16.98
CA ILE A 11 -50.82 4.01 16.11
C ILE A 11 -49.53 3.79 16.93
N ILE A 12 -49.39 4.46 18.07
CA ILE A 12 -48.23 4.29 18.95
C ILE A 12 -48.12 2.85 19.45
N ILE A 13 -49.24 2.23 19.83
CA ILE A 13 -49.26 0.84 20.28
C ILE A 13 -48.79 -0.10 19.16
N ILE A 14 -49.30 0.10 17.95
CA ILE A 14 -48.91 -0.71 16.78
C ILE A 14 -47.42 -0.54 16.48
N LEU A 15 -46.90 0.69 16.45
CA LEU A 15 -45.48 0.96 16.24
C LEU A 15 -44.61 0.32 17.32
N THR A 16 -45.06 0.34 18.57
CA THR A 16 -44.34 -0.30 19.69
C THR A 16 -44.26 -1.82 19.51
N ILE A 17 -45.36 -2.46 19.07
CA ILE A 17 -45.38 -3.90 18.80
C ILE A 17 -44.43 -4.26 17.65
N VAL A 18 -44.49 -3.50 16.54
CA VAL A 18 -43.59 -3.70 15.39
C VAL A 18 -42.13 -3.55 15.79
N TYR A 19 -41.80 -2.51 16.55
CA TYR A 19 -40.45 -2.27 17.04
C TYR A 19 -39.95 -3.40 17.96
N THR A 20 -40.81 -3.90 18.85
CA THR A 20 -40.47 -5.01 19.74
C THR A 20 -40.16 -6.28 18.92
N ILE A 21 -40.98 -6.61 17.92
CA ILE A 21 -40.74 -7.74 17.02
C ILE A 21 -39.42 -7.56 16.25
N PHE A 22 -39.14 -6.35 15.76
CA PHE A 22 -37.90 -6.04 15.06
C PHE A 22 -36.68 -6.27 15.94
N ILE A 23 -36.67 -5.78 17.19
CA ILE A 23 -35.56 -6.03 18.13
C ILE A 23 -35.42 -7.52 18.40
N SER A 24 -36.52 -8.22 18.73
CA SER A 24 -36.47 -9.65 19.02
C SER A 24 -35.90 -10.46 17.86
N TYR A 25 -36.26 -10.11 16.61
CA TYR A 25 -35.70 -10.74 15.43
C TYR A 25 -34.19 -10.48 15.29
N ASN A 26 -33.75 -9.23 15.44
CA ASN A 26 -32.32 -8.90 15.34
C ASN A 26 -31.49 -9.58 16.44
N VAL A 27 -31.98 -9.63 17.67
CA VAL A 27 -31.32 -10.35 18.78
C VAL A 27 -31.25 -11.85 18.50
N PHE A 28 -32.32 -12.44 17.96
CA PHE A 28 -32.33 -13.86 17.58
C PHE A 28 -31.33 -14.17 16.45
N VAL A 29 -31.25 -13.30 15.43
CA VAL A 29 -30.26 -13.41 14.35
C VAL A 29 -28.84 -13.27 14.90
N PHE A 30 -28.61 -12.32 15.80
CA PHE A 30 -27.31 -12.10 16.42
C PHE A 30 -26.85 -13.30 17.25
N ILE A 31 -27.69 -13.86 18.14
CA ILE A 31 -27.33 -15.03 18.97
C ILE A 31 -27.04 -16.29 18.13
N ASN A 32 -27.63 -16.38 16.94
CA ASN A 32 -27.41 -17.48 16.01
C ASN A 32 -26.29 -17.20 14.99
N SER A 33 -25.75 -15.98 14.94
CA SER A 33 -24.67 -15.65 14.03
C SER A 33 -23.36 -16.27 14.51
N ALA A 34 -22.44 -16.51 13.57
CA ALA A 34 -21.09 -16.96 13.91
C ALA A 34 -20.36 -15.93 14.79
N GLU A 35 -20.71 -14.65 14.65
CA GLU A 35 -20.15 -13.51 15.38
C GLU A 35 -20.40 -13.57 16.89
N SER A 36 -21.57 -14.04 17.35
CA SER A 36 -21.84 -14.15 18.79
C SER A 36 -21.17 -15.36 19.45
N LYS A 37 -20.56 -16.25 18.66
CA LYS A 37 -19.88 -17.47 19.11
C LYS A 37 -18.35 -17.35 19.02
N ILE A 38 -17.84 -16.21 18.57
CA ILE A 38 -16.40 -15.95 18.54
C ILE A 38 -15.90 -15.91 19.99
N THR A 39 -15.17 -16.95 20.35
CA THR A 39 -14.53 -17.08 21.66
C THR A 39 -13.17 -16.39 21.62
N ILE A 40 -12.62 -16.01 22.77
CA ILE A 40 -11.24 -15.48 22.88
C ILE A 40 -10.22 -16.44 22.23
N LYS A 41 -10.50 -17.75 22.28
CA LYS A 41 -9.69 -18.78 21.62
C LYS A 41 -9.67 -18.64 20.10
N ASP A 42 -10.83 -18.38 19.48
CA ASP A 42 -10.94 -18.23 18.03
C ASP A 42 -10.20 -16.96 17.55
N TYR A 43 -10.18 -15.90 18.37
CA TYR A 43 -9.33 -14.73 18.13
C TYR A 43 -7.84 -15.06 18.19
N SER A 44 -7.41 -15.87 19.16
CA SER A 44 -6.01 -16.28 19.30
C SER A 44 -5.56 -17.12 18.11
N GLU A 45 -6.37 -18.08 17.68
CA GLU A 45 -6.07 -18.94 16.52
C GLU A 45 -5.98 -18.12 15.22
N ASN A 46 -6.89 -17.15 15.02
CA ASN A 46 -6.81 -16.25 13.86
C ASN A 46 -5.57 -15.36 13.88
N MET A 47 -5.16 -14.87 15.06
CA MET A 47 -3.95 -14.06 15.22
C MET A 47 -2.68 -14.89 14.96
N GLU A 48 -2.64 -16.14 15.42
CA GLU A 48 -1.54 -17.07 15.13
C GLU A 48 -1.45 -17.37 13.63
N GLN A 49 -2.59 -17.66 12.98
CA GLN A 49 -2.62 -17.87 11.52
C GLN A 49 -2.15 -16.64 10.75
N MET A 50 -2.64 -15.44 11.09
CA MET A 50 -2.19 -14.20 10.46
C MET A 50 -0.69 -13.95 10.68
N THR A 51 -0.17 -14.29 11.86
CA THR A 51 1.26 -14.13 12.14
C THR A 51 2.09 -15.08 11.29
N ALA A 52 1.69 -16.35 11.22
CA ALA A 52 2.36 -17.35 10.39
C ALA A 52 2.31 -17.00 8.89
N GLU A 53 1.19 -16.49 8.39
CA GLU A 53 1.07 -16.01 7.02
C GLU A 53 2.03 -14.84 6.76
N ARG A 54 2.12 -13.89 7.68
CA ARG A 54 3.05 -12.75 7.58
C ARG A 54 4.50 -13.19 7.58
N GLU A 55 4.88 -14.10 8.48
CA GLU A 55 6.24 -14.65 8.54
C GLU A 55 6.60 -15.39 7.24
N ALA A 56 5.68 -16.19 6.69
CA ALA A 56 5.87 -16.87 5.41
C ALA A 56 5.99 -15.88 4.24
N LEU A 57 5.20 -14.81 4.23
CA LEU A 57 5.28 -13.73 3.24
C LEU A 57 6.61 -12.96 3.35
N GLU A 58 7.08 -12.66 4.55
CA GLU A 58 8.37 -12.03 4.78
C GLU A 58 9.54 -12.93 4.35
N GLU A 59 9.46 -14.24 4.61
CA GLU A 59 10.46 -15.21 4.16
C GLU A 59 10.50 -15.31 2.62
N LEU A 60 9.32 -15.40 1.98
CA LEU A 60 9.22 -15.39 0.52
C LEU A 60 9.78 -14.10 -0.07
N PHE A 61 9.38 -12.94 0.46
CA PHE A 61 9.91 -11.64 0.05
C PHE A 61 11.43 -11.54 0.22
N ASN A 62 11.96 -11.99 1.36
CA ASN A 62 13.41 -11.99 1.61
C ASN A 62 14.15 -12.94 0.68
N SER A 63 13.61 -14.13 0.41
CA SER A 63 14.22 -15.12 -0.48
C SER A 63 14.23 -14.65 -1.93
N GLU A 64 13.14 -14.04 -2.40
CA GLU A 64 13.04 -13.44 -3.73
C GLU A 64 13.96 -12.22 -3.84
N ASN A 65 13.99 -11.35 -2.83
CA ASN A 65 14.92 -10.23 -2.81
C ASN A 65 16.37 -10.67 -2.77
N LEU A 66 16.75 -11.68 -1.97
CA LEU A 66 18.12 -12.20 -1.93
C LEU A 66 18.51 -12.83 -3.27
N LYS A 67 17.60 -13.56 -3.91
CA LYS A 67 17.83 -14.18 -5.22
C LYS A 67 17.91 -13.14 -6.34
N ASN A 68 17.04 -12.13 -6.34
CA ASN A 68 17.03 -11.05 -7.32
C ASN A 68 18.23 -10.10 -7.10
N SER A 69 18.54 -9.76 -5.85
CA SER A 69 19.73 -9.00 -5.45
C SER A 69 21.01 -9.74 -5.85
N SER A 70 21.14 -11.03 -5.55
CA SER A 70 22.35 -11.79 -5.93
C SER A 70 22.59 -11.85 -7.43
N ASN A 71 21.53 -11.74 -8.25
CA ASN A 71 21.66 -11.75 -9.71
C ASN A 71 21.83 -10.35 -10.32
N ASN A 72 21.42 -9.30 -9.62
CA ASN A 72 21.46 -7.92 -10.13
C ASN A 72 22.53 -7.03 -9.47
N ILE A 73 23.11 -7.46 -8.35
CA ILE A 73 24.25 -6.79 -7.71
C ILE A 73 25.53 -7.18 -8.46
N ASN A 74 26.04 -6.24 -9.25
CA ASN A 74 27.36 -6.36 -9.82
C ASN A 74 28.39 -5.81 -8.82
N LEU A 75 29.55 -6.47 -8.70
CA LEU A 75 30.65 -5.99 -7.87
C LEU A 75 31.75 -5.40 -8.77
N ASN A 76 32.41 -4.33 -8.29
CA ASN A 76 33.66 -3.84 -8.87
C ASN A 76 34.80 -4.83 -8.59
N PHE A 77 35.95 -4.65 -9.27
CA PHE A 77 37.13 -5.51 -9.10
C PHE A 77 37.70 -5.50 -7.67
N ASP A 78 37.46 -4.43 -6.92
CA ASP A 78 37.85 -4.26 -5.51
C ASP A 78 36.84 -4.86 -4.52
N GLY A 79 35.77 -5.49 -5.00
CA GLY A 79 34.71 -6.09 -4.19
C GLY A 79 33.64 -5.10 -3.70
N THR A 80 33.70 -3.82 -4.08
CA THR A 80 32.65 -2.85 -3.74
C THR A 80 31.42 -3.03 -4.62
N PRO A 81 30.19 -2.86 -4.10
CA PRO A 81 28.98 -2.94 -4.90
C PRO A 81 28.97 -1.85 -5.97
N MET A 82 28.68 -2.26 -7.20
CA MET A 82 28.52 -1.36 -8.33
C MET A 82 27.18 -0.63 -8.20
N THR A 83 27.24 0.69 -8.15
CA THR A 83 26.05 1.53 -8.05
C THR A 83 25.59 2.01 -9.42
N TRP A 84 24.29 2.24 -9.51
CA TRP A 84 23.61 2.65 -10.71
C TRP A 84 22.73 3.86 -10.41
N VAL A 85 22.52 4.70 -11.41
CA VAL A 85 21.59 5.83 -11.36
C VAL A 85 20.72 5.84 -12.60
N LEU A 86 19.50 6.34 -12.48
CA LEU A 86 18.68 6.71 -13.61
C LEU A 86 18.85 8.22 -13.83
N LYS A 87 19.44 8.57 -14.96
CA LYS A 87 19.69 9.97 -15.35
C LYS A 87 18.58 10.47 -16.24
N VAL A 88 17.93 11.57 -15.85
CA VAL A 88 16.83 12.19 -16.58
C VAL A 88 17.16 13.65 -16.87
N GLU A 89 16.93 14.11 -18.10
CA GLU A 89 17.10 15.52 -18.45
C GLU A 89 16.00 16.38 -17.82
N LYS A 90 16.40 17.42 -17.08
CA LYS A 90 15.49 18.33 -16.41
C LYS A 90 14.58 19.06 -17.40
N ALA A 91 15.09 19.40 -18.58
CA ALA A 91 14.31 20.09 -19.62
C ALA A 91 13.07 19.30 -20.10
N ILE A 92 13.08 17.98 -19.93
CA ILE A 92 11.96 17.12 -20.32
C ILE A 92 10.88 17.11 -19.24
N LEU A 93 11.29 17.30 -17.98
CA LEU A 93 10.42 17.36 -16.82
C LEU A 93 9.96 18.81 -16.64
N GLN A 94 8.73 19.11 -17.08
CA GLN A 94 8.13 20.46 -17.04
C GLN A 94 7.74 20.91 -15.61
N THR A 95 8.46 20.43 -14.59
CA THR A 95 8.16 20.55 -13.16
C THR A 95 9.43 20.92 -12.40
N SER A 96 9.31 21.65 -11.29
CA SER A 96 10.47 22.00 -10.47
C SER A 96 11.05 20.78 -9.75
N TYR A 97 12.35 20.81 -9.42
CA TYR A 97 12.98 19.71 -8.69
C TYR A 97 12.39 19.54 -7.29
N GLU A 98 12.06 20.61 -6.57
CA GLU A 98 11.46 20.52 -5.23
C GLU A 98 10.11 19.78 -5.21
N GLU A 99 9.30 19.94 -6.25
CA GLU A 99 8.04 19.21 -6.40
C GLU A 99 8.29 17.75 -6.76
N LEU A 100 9.25 17.49 -7.66
CA LEU A 100 9.64 16.16 -8.08
C LEU A 100 10.27 15.34 -6.95
N GLU A 101 11.15 15.95 -6.15
CA GLU A 101 11.83 15.30 -5.02
C GLU A 101 10.82 14.78 -3.99
N ASN A 102 9.85 15.61 -3.62
CA ASN A 102 8.78 15.20 -2.71
C ASN A 102 7.94 14.06 -3.27
N GLU A 103 7.74 14.02 -4.58
CA GLU A 103 6.99 12.97 -5.24
C GLU A 103 7.77 11.66 -5.37
N PHE A 104 9.05 11.74 -5.73
CA PHE A 104 9.96 10.61 -5.72
C PHE A 104 10.04 10.01 -4.32
N LEU A 105 10.21 10.83 -3.28
CA LEU A 105 10.26 10.38 -1.89
C LEU A 105 8.96 9.68 -1.46
N LYS A 106 7.78 10.18 -1.86
CA LYS A 106 6.50 9.50 -1.59
C LYS A 106 6.42 8.12 -2.23
N ASN A 107 7.08 7.92 -3.37
CA ASN A 107 7.18 6.64 -4.07
C ASN A 107 8.45 5.85 -3.67
N SER A 108 9.11 6.23 -2.57
CA SER A 108 10.34 5.59 -2.04
C SER A 108 11.57 5.68 -2.96
N PHE A 109 11.58 6.64 -3.87
CA PHE A 109 12.74 6.97 -4.70
C PHE A 109 13.54 8.11 -4.10
N ILE A 110 14.87 7.94 -4.03
CA ILE A 110 15.82 8.97 -3.64
C ILE A 110 16.30 9.64 -4.93
N SER A 111 16.32 10.97 -4.97
CA SER A 111 16.78 11.73 -6.11
C SER A 111 17.72 12.85 -5.67
N PHE A 112 18.51 13.35 -6.62
CA PHE A 112 19.27 14.60 -6.48
C PHE A 112 19.35 15.31 -7.83
N GLU A 113 19.45 16.63 -7.77
CA GLU A 113 19.68 17.47 -8.95
C GLU A 113 21.18 17.73 -9.12
N ASP A 114 21.67 17.56 -10.35
CA ASP A 114 22.98 18.07 -10.74
C ASP A 114 22.89 18.71 -12.13
N SER A 115 23.12 20.03 -12.15
CA SER A 115 23.19 20.84 -13.36
C SER A 115 21.91 20.74 -14.20
N ASP A 116 21.98 20.13 -15.39
CA ASP A 116 20.85 19.96 -16.31
C ASP A 116 20.11 18.62 -16.14
N PHE A 117 20.51 17.81 -15.16
CA PHE A 117 20.02 16.44 -14.96
C PHE A 117 19.47 16.21 -13.55
N ILE A 118 18.49 15.32 -13.48
CA ILE A 118 17.99 14.74 -12.24
C ILE A 118 18.43 13.29 -12.22
N PHE A 119 19.08 12.91 -11.14
CA PHE A 119 19.54 11.56 -10.90
C PHE A 119 18.64 10.90 -9.86
N ILE A 120 18.16 9.70 -10.17
CA ILE A 120 17.42 8.85 -9.23
C ILE A 120 18.36 7.71 -8.80
N GLY A 121 18.47 7.50 -7.49
CA GLY A 121 19.49 6.67 -6.86
C GLY A 121 20.52 7.52 -6.10
N PRO A 122 21.75 7.02 -5.89
CA PRO A 122 22.30 5.76 -6.41
C PRO A 122 21.75 4.50 -5.73
N TYR A 123 21.51 3.45 -6.51
CA TYR A 123 21.11 2.13 -6.00
C TYR A 123 22.09 1.04 -6.40
N ILE A 124 22.22 0.03 -5.55
CA ILE A 124 23.04 -1.16 -5.83
C ILE A 124 22.28 -2.12 -6.77
N ASP A 125 20.96 -2.26 -6.56
CA ASP A 125 20.10 -3.08 -7.41
C ASP A 125 19.47 -2.23 -8.53
N ARG A 126 19.62 -2.70 -9.78
CA ARG A 126 19.00 -2.10 -10.97
C ARG A 126 17.47 -2.21 -10.98
N SER A 127 16.89 -3.17 -10.26
CA SER A 127 15.42 -3.37 -10.22
C SER A 127 14.69 -2.11 -9.76
N GLN A 128 15.22 -1.42 -8.75
CA GLN A 128 14.68 -0.17 -8.22
C GLN A 128 14.67 0.96 -9.27
N LEU A 129 15.67 0.99 -10.15
CA LEU A 129 15.76 1.97 -11.22
C LEU A 129 14.79 1.68 -12.36
N LEU A 130 14.48 0.39 -12.61
CA LEU A 130 13.45 0.00 -13.58
C LEU A 130 12.06 0.43 -13.10
N LEU A 131 11.77 0.25 -11.80
CA LEU A 131 10.53 0.75 -11.19
C LEU A 131 10.41 2.28 -11.27
N ALA A 132 11.50 3.00 -11.00
CA ALA A 132 11.54 4.45 -11.14
C ALA A 132 11.33 4.89 -12.60
N GLN A 133 11.90 4.16 -13.55
CA GLN A 133 11.72 4.42 -14.98
C GLN A 133 10.28 4.17 -15.43
N GLU A 134 9.67 3.07 -14.98
CA GLU A 134 8.26 2.77 -15.25
C GLU A 134 7.34 3.86 -14.70
N PHE A 135 7.54 4.29 -13.45
CA PHE A 135 6.83 5.40 -12.84
C PHE A 135 6.92 6.70 -13.66
N LEU A 136 8.12 7.05 -14.12
CA LEU A 136 8.33 8.22 -14.98
C LEU A 136 7.65 8.09 -16.34
N ASN A 137 7.73 6.91 -16.95
CA ASN A 137 7.14 6.62 -18.25
C ASN A 137 5.61 6.69 -18.19
N GLU A 138 4.98 6.18 -17.13
CA GLU A 138 3.54 6.29 -16.91
C GLU A 138 3.09 7.75 -16.77
N LYS A 139 3.85 8.55 -16.02
CA LYS A 139 3.47 9.92 -15.70
C LYS A 139 3.70 10.91 -16.84
N TYR A 140 4.79 10.75 -17.58
CA TYR A 140 5.23 11.71 -18.59
C TYR A 140 5.16 11.18 -20.03
N GLY A 141 4.79 9.90 -20.22
CA GLY A 141 4.45 9.32 -21.52
C GLY A 141 5.62 9.19 -22.51
N LYS A 142 6.86 9.19 -22.03
CA LYS A 142 8.08 9.07 -22.84
C LYS A 142 9.01 8.06 -22.19
N ASP A 143 9.87 7.41 -22.98
CA ASP A 143 10.93 6.55 -22.47
C ASP A 143 12.01 7.44 -21.82
N LEU A 144 11.80 7.75 -20.54
CA LEU A 144 12.54 8.78 -19.83
C LEU A 144 13.73 8.20 -19.09
N GLY A 145 14.87 8.79 -19.42
CA GLY A 145 16.12 8.59 -18.71
C GLY A 145 16.88 7.33 -19.13
N VAL A 146 18.16 7.34 -18.79
CA VAL A 146 19.09 6.25 -19.09
C VAL A 146 19.65 5.72 -17.78
N ILE A 147 19.56 4.41 -17.57
CA ILE A 147 20.20 3.74 -16.43
C ILE A 147 21.69 3.60 -16.75
N GLU A 148 22.51 4.36 -16.03
CA GLU A 148 23.96 4.35 -16.18
C GLU A 148 24.66 3.93 -14.89
N LYS A 149 25.87 3.40 -15.06
CA LYS A 149 26.73 3.05 -13.92
C LYS A 149 27.17 4.35 -13.27
N TRP A 150 26.94 4.48 -11.97
CA TRP A 150 27.45 5.60 -11.21
C TRP A 150 28.95 5.43 -11.02
N GLN A 151 29.72 6.37 -11.55
CA GLN A 151 31.17 6.43 -11.36
C GLN A 151 31.48 7.75 -10.66
N ILE A 152 32.03 7.65 -9.45
CA ILE A 152 32.59 8.78 -8.68
C ILE A 152 34.04 8.98 -9.11
#